data_AF-A0A3T0KXT4-F1
#
_entry.id   AF-A0A3T0KXT4-F1
#
_cell.length_a   1.000
_cell.length_b   1.000
_cell.length_c   1.000
_cell.angle_alpha   90.00
_cell.angle_beta   90.00
_cell.angle_gamma   90.00
#
_symmetry.space_group_name_H-M   'P 1'
#
loop_
_entity.id
_entity.type
_entity.pdbx_description
1 polymer ?
#
loop_
_entity_poly.entity_id
_entity_poly.type
_entity_poly.pdbx_seq_one_letter_code
_entity_poly.pdbx_strand_id
1 'polypeptide(L)'
;MSENEELVPVLKEETANSEILTSIPNQSEVYVLHTGTSYTYISLTNPLTDENITGYIQNSLISVPETADPDSTDTKMNEEPLDSALEETPTPEITSSETKTKALAVEQQIESEAAVEQQTESEVTAEQALSTIKAPAPTMRGLVVQDSTKVYAQAEDNADVLKSYPEGSILEYASFNNDWYIFKIYVNGVATTAFIKKDDVETIDSKQTSLTGIATNTLAIYSKATTNSKTLKSYAQGSVLKYRTFASDWYEATVYSSGTAVTGYIRTKDVENRVTPQESLSGVAPTTISVYAKASTSSKKLRSYSSGSTLKYKTFTSEWYEATVYISGVATKGYIKKSDMEEKGTTYYVYGASSLNIREGAGTSYGIVTAVKKGQAVTLFETKGNWGRIETSSGIMGWASLSYLTKTKPSQGLENRVIVIDAGHGGKDPGAYYIEKNLTLQTAKQLQTLLKKAGAKVVMTRSTDTYLTLSQRVAISHNNKADAFVSLHYNASSSSSAKGIETFYWATNVNEKTLAQYVQGEVVKQTGLSNRGVKTGNFHVIRENKKPAILVELGFLSNATERKKVSTETYQYKSAIGIYKGLEKYFD
;
A
#
# COMPACT_ATOMS: atom_id res chain seq x y z
N MET A 1 -11.84 30.25 -37.90
CA MET A 1 -11.33 31.63 -38.04
C MET A 1 -11.17 32.16 -36.64
N SER A 2 -10.11 32.93 -36.35
CA SER A 2 -9.98 33.61 -35.07
C SER A 2 -10.65 34.97 -35.18
N GLU A 3 -11.89 35.06 -34.70
CA GLU A 3 -12.38 36.34 -34.19
C GLU A 3 -11.61 36.61 -32.90
N ASN A 4 -11.25 37.88 -32.64
CA ASN A 4 -10.64 38.24 -31.37
C ASN A 4 -11.75 38.20 -30.32
N GLU A 5 -11.77 37.16 -29.48
CA GLU A 5 -12.64 37.14 -28.29
C GLU A 5 -12.29 38.34 -27.42
N GLU A 6 -13.25 39.25 -27.28
CA GLU A 6 -13.11 40.45 -26.46
C GLU A 6 -13.05 40.02 -24.99
N LEU A 7 -11.95 40.32 -24.30
CA LEU A 7 -11.74 39.86 -22.93
C LEU A 7 -12.09 40.97 -21.93
N VAL A 8 -13.01 40.67 -21.03
CA VAL A 8 -13.39 41.51 -19.89
C VAL A 8 -12.36 41.34 -18.77
N PRO A 9 -11.72 42.41 -18.26
CA PRO A 9 -10.81 42.31 -17.11
C PRO A 9 -11.59 42.15 -15.80
N VAL A 10 -11.07 41.30 -14.91
CA VAL A 10 -11.51 41.16 -13.52
C VAL A 10 -10.47 41.82 -12.62
N LEU A 11 -10.88 42.89 -11.94
CA LEU A 11 -10.01 43.77 -11.17
C LEU A 11 -9.93 43.34 -9.70
N LYS A 12 -8.82 43.69 -9.03
CA LYS A 12 -8.60 43.40 -7.61
C LYS A 12 -9.38 44.33 -6.68
N GLU A 13 -9.57 45.57 -7.10
CA GLU A 13 -10.22 46.67 -6.37
C GLU A 13 -11.15 47.45 -7.31
N GLU A 14 -12.08 48.24 -6.78
CA GLU A 14 -13.12 48.96 -7.53
C GLU A 14 -12.64 50.25 -8.23
N THR A 15 -11.50 50.19 -8.92
CA THR A 15 -10.91 51.33 -9.65
C THR A 15 -10.28 50.91 -10.98
N ALA A 16 -10.41 51.75 -12.00
CA ALA A 16 -9.97 51.47 -13.36
C ALA A 16 -8.45 51.26 -13.51
N ASN A 17 -7.67 51.71 -12.53
CA ASN A 17 -6.21 51.54 -12.46
C ASN A 17 -5.77 50.34 -11.60
N SER A 18 -6.70 49.49 -11.15
CA SER A 18 -6.41 48.34 -10.28
C SER A 18 -5.67 47.20 -11.01
N GLU A 19 -5.05 46.32 -10.25
CA GLU A 19 -4.44 45.09 -10.74
C GLU A 19 -5.51 44.19 -11.39
N ILE A 20 -5.28 43.81 -12.65
CA ILE A 20 -6.10 42.82 -13.36
C ILE A 20 -5.72 41.43 -12.82
N LEU A 21 -6.59 40.84 -12.00
CA LEU A 21 -6.41 39.48 -11.47
C LEU A 21 -6.47 38.44 -12.59
N THR A 22 -7.37 38.65 -13.55
CA THR A 22 -7.49 37.82 -14.75
C THR A 22 -8.32 38.54 -15.82
N SER A 23 -8.39 37.98 -17.03
CA SER A 23 -9.36 38.40 -18.04
C SER A 23 -10.17 37.20 -18.54
N ILE A 24 -11.44 37.43 -18.86
CA ILE A 24 -12.43 36.40 -19.19
C ILE A 24 -13.13 36.71 -20.52
N PRO A 25 -13.57 35.71 -21.30
CA PRO A 25 -14.34 35.96 -22.52
C PRO A 25 -15.62 36.77 -22.23
N ASN A 26 -15.94 37.71 -23.12
CA ASN A 26 -17.27 38.35 -23.16
C ASN A 26 -18.37 37.26 -23.17
N GLN A 27 -19.51 37.53 -22.53
CA GLN A 27 -20.60 36.57 -22.24
C GLN A 27 -20.29 35.45 -21.22
N SER A 28 -19.18 35.51 -20.48
CA SER A 28 -18.96 34.61 -19.33
C SER A 28 -19.99 34.82 -18.21
N GLU A 29 -20.62 33.74 -17.73
CA GLU A 29 -21.49 33.79 -16.54
C GLU A 29 -20.67 34.07 -15.26
N VAL A 30 -21.14 35.02 -14.44
CA VAL A 30 -20.52 35.39 -13.16
C VAL A 30 -21.55 35.46 -12.04
N TYR A 31 -21.16 35.10 -10.82
CA TYR A 31 -22.01 35.20 -9.63
C TYR A 31 -21.82 36.58 -8.98
N VAL A 32 -22.86 37.42 -9.00
CA VAL A 32 -22.85 38.70 -8.28
C VAL A 32 -22.83 38.46 -6.77
N LEU A 33 -21.82 39.00 -6.09
CA LEU A 33 -21.71 39.00 -4.63
C LEU A 33 -22.19 40.32 -4.03
N HIS A 34 -21.82 41.46 -4.64
CA HIS A 34 -22.25 42.79 -4.22
C HIS A 34 -22.13 43.79 -5.38
N THR A 35 -23.17 44.58 -5.65
CA THR A 35 -23.15 45.65 -6.66
C THR A 35 -22.92 47.00 -6.00
N GLY A 36 -21.75 47.60 -6.25
CA GLY A 36 -21.43 48.98 -5.91
C GLY A 36 -21.87 49.97 -6.99
N THR A 37 -21.51 51.25 -6.83
CA THR A 37 -21.95 52.34 -7.72
C THR A 37 -21.38 52.25 -9.13
N SER A 38 -20.07 51.96 -9.26
CA SER A 38 -19.36 51.88 -10.55
C SER A 38 -18.91 50.46 -10.92
N TYR A 39 -18.74 49.58 -9.93
CA TYR A 39 -18.25 48.21 -10.09
C TYR A 39 -19.10 47.24 -9.28
N THR A 40 -19.18 46.00 -9.75
CA THR A 40 -19.81 44.89 -9.04
C THR A 40 -18.73 43.88 -8.66
N TYR A 41 -18.70 43.51 -7.38
CA TYR A 41 -17.90 42.42 -6.86
C TYR A 41 -18.57 41.09 -7.22
N ILE A 42 -17.83 40.23 -7.91
CA ILE A 42 -18.29 38.97 -8.47
C ILE A 42 -17.41 37.80 -8.02
N SER A 43 -17.93 36.59 -8.21
CA SER A 43 -17.20 35.33 -8.12
C SER A 43 -17.41 34.53 -9.39
N LEU A 44 -16.36 33.91 -9.91
CA LEU A 44 -16.44 33.00 -11.04
C LEU A 44 -15.41 31.87 -10.96
N THR A 45 -15.54 30.89 -11.84
CA THR A 45 -14.41 30.05 -12.28
C THR A 45 -14.01 30.56 -13.67
N ASN A 46 -12.76 30.99 -13.88
CA ASN A 46 -12.32 31.48 -15.20
C ASN A 46 -12.37 30.31 -16.22
N PRO A 47 -13.18 30.40 -17.30
CA PRO A 47 -13.34 29.30 -18.26
C PRO A 47 -12.08 28.99 -19.07
N LEU A 48 -11.05 29.85 -19.02
CA LEU A 48 -9.75 29.66 -19.68
C LEU A 48 -8.69 29.01 -18.78
N THR A 49 -8.77 29.18 -17.45
CA THR A 49 -7.76 28.67 -16.49
C THR A 49 -8.28 27.65 -15.47
N ASP A 50 -9.61 27.46 -15.37
CA ASP A 50 -10.28 26.63 -14.34
C ASP A 50 -10.08 27.14 -12.88
N GLU A 51 -9.56 28.37 -12.70
CA GLU A 51 -9.30 29.00 -11.40
C GLU A 51 -10.53 29.72 -10.85
N ASN A 52 -10.80 29.57 -9.54
CA ASN A 52 -11.85 30.32 -8.86
C ASN A 52 -11.34 31.69 -8.43
N ILE A 53 -11.97 32.75 -8.92
CA ILE A 53 -11.51 34.14 -8.73
C ILE A 53 -12.68 34.98 -8.26
N THR A 54 -12.40 35.83 -7.26
CA THR A 54 -13.30 36.88 -6.78
C THR A 54 -12.67 38.24 -7.02
N GLY A 55 -13.41 39.16 -7.62
CA GLY A 55 -12.90 40.48 -8.00
C GLY A 55 -14.00 41.38 -8.54
N TYR A 56 -13.63 42.53 -9.09
CA TYR A 56 -14.55 43.57 -9.53
C TYR A 56 -14.62 43.62 -11.06
N ILE A 57 -15.84 43.74 -11.59
CA ILE A 57 -16.11 44.05 -13.01
C ILE A 57 -16.87 45.38 -13.06
N GLN A 58 -16.57 46.23 -14.03
CA GLN A 58 -17.24 47.53 -14.20
C GLN A 58 -18.71 47.32 -14.56
N ASN A 59 -19.63 48.05 -13.92
CA ASN A 59 -21.08 47.82 -14.04
C ASN A 59 -21.59 47.87 -15.49
N SER A 60 -20.98 48.69 -16.35
CA SER A 60 -21.30 48.80 -17.77
C SER A 60 -20.96 47.57 -18.63
N LEU A 61 -20.25 46.58 -18.06
CA LEU A 61 -19.88 45.32 -18.72
C LEU A 61 -20.72 44.13 -18.24
N ILE A 62 -21.69 44.35 -17.34
CA ILE A 62 -22.59 43.32 -16.82
C ILE A 62 -24.00 43.56 -17.36
N SER A 63 -24.56 42.55 -18.03
CA SER A 63 -25.99 42.49 -18.34
C SER A 63 -26.70 41.54 -17.39
N VAL A 64 -27.83 42.00 -16.84
CA VAL A 64 -28.76 41.13 -16.08
C VAL A 64 -29.88 40.70 -17.03
N PRO A 65 -30.19 39.39 -17.16
CA PRO A 65 -31.27 38.95 -18.04
C PRO A 65 -32.62 39.42 -17.52
N GLU A 66 -33.38 40.10 -18.38
CA GLU A 66 -34.68 40.69 -18.06
C GLU A 66 -35.73 39.58 -17.81
N THR A 67 -36.12 39.38 -16.55
CA THR A 67 -37.19 38.45 -16.16
C THR A 67 -38.55 39.11 -16.30
N ALA A 68 -39.50 38.43 -16.95
CA ALA A 68 -40.83 38.98 -17.22
C ALA A 68 -41.65 39.27 -15.95
N ASP A 69 -42.26 40.46 -15.95
CA ASP A 69 -43.22 41.03 -14.99
C ASP A 69 -44.64 41.02 -15.68
N PRO A 70 -45.80 41.31 -15.04
CA PRO A 70 -45.98 41.97 -13.74
C PRO A 70 -47.10 41.44 -12.80
N ASP A 71 -47.30 42.21 -11.71
CA ASP A 71 -48.43 42.24 -10.74
C ASP A 71 -48.33 41.22 -9.58
N SER A 72 -48.52 41.58 -8.28
CA SER A 72 -49.12 42.80 -7.71
C SER A 72 -48.48 43.34 -6.40
N THR A 73 -48.84 44.58 -6.10
CA THR A 73 -48.38 45.53 -5.06
C THR A 73 -48.50 45.12 -3.58
N ASP A 74 -47.62 45.63 -2.70
CA ASP A 74 -47.94 46.75 -1.77
C ASP A 74 -46.66 47.46 -1.23
N THR A 75 -46.87 48.56 -0.51
CA THR A 75 -45.99 49.62 0.02
C THR A 75 -45.18 49.20 1.28
N LYS A 76 -44.24 49.98 1.87
CA LYS A 76 -44.01 51.45 1.87
C LYS A 76 -42.57 51.84 2.28
N MET A 77 -42.26 53.14 2.17
CA MET A 77 -40.97 53.80 2.42
C MET A 77 -40.50 53.77 3.89
N ASN A 78 -39.19 53.91 4.13
CA ASN A 78 -38.62 55.12 4.77
C ASN A 78 -37.07 55.21 4.71
N GLU A 79 -36.58 56.45 4.67
CA GLU A 79 -35.18 56.90 4.84
C GLU A 79 -34.85 56.98 6.37
N GLU A 80 -33.68 57.34 6.94
CA GLU A 80 -32.34 57.92 6.59
C GLU A 80 -31.42 57.67 7.86
N PRO A 81 -30.22 58.27 8.13
CA PRO A 81 -29.18 58.92 7.33
C PRO A 81 -27.70 58.47 7.64
N LEU A 82 -26.72 59.26 7.15
CA LEU A 82 -25.25 59.12 7.17
C LEU A 82 -24.53 59.49 8.51
N ASP A 83 -23.29 58.99 8.68
CA ASP A 83 -22.00 59.67 9.07
C ASP A 83 -20.91 58.56 9.30
N SER A 84 -19.57 58.69 9.18
CA SER A 84 -18.57 59.72 8.78
C SER A 84 -17.56 59.10 7.75
N ALA A 85 -16.57 59.72 7.07
CA ALA A 85 -15.58 60.80 7.29
C ALA A 85 -14.34 60.38 8.17
N LEU A 86 -13.04 60.50 7.81
CA LEU A 86 -12.27 61.15 6.72
C LEU A 86 -10.91 60.45 6.42
N GLU A 87 -10.40 60.68 5.19
CA GLU A 87 -9.02 61.03 4.72
C GLU A 87 -7.80 61.06 5.70
N GLU A 88 -6.50 60.93 5.33
CA GLU A 88 -5.78 60.52 4.09
C GLU A 88 -4.30 60.11 4.40
N THR A 89 -3.48 59.82 3.37
CA THR A 89 -2.03 59.44 3.43
C THR A 89 -1.11 60.66 3.10
N PRO A 90 0.26 60.66 2.91
CA PRO A 90 1.21 59.58 2.57
C PRO A 90 2.66 59.64 3.17
N THR A 91 3.54 58.77 2.64
CA THR A 91 4.98 58.53 2.91
C THR A 91 5.96 59.45 2.13
N PRO A 92 7.28 59.51 2.48
CA PRO A 92 8.36 58.61 1.96
C PRO A 92 9.21 57.95 3.10
N GLU A 93 10.07 56.91 2.98
CA GLU A 93 11.15 56.49 2.03
C GLU A 93 12.50 57.26 2.21
N ILE A 94 13.77 56.77 2.02
CA ILE A 94 14.39 55.70 1.19
C ILE A 94 15.70 55.10 1.83
N THR A 95 15.96 53.76 1.76
CA THR A 95 17.26 53.01 2.00
C THR A 95 17.92 53.04 3.41
N SER A 96 18.97 52.26 3.80
CA SER A 96 19.88 51.26 3.15
C SER A 96 20.35 50.10 4.08
N SER A 97 21.16 49.15 3.56
CA SER A 97 21.92 48.09 4.27
C SER A 97 23.22 48.63 4.98
N GLU A 98 24.14 47.89 5.65
CA GLU A 98 24.53 46.46 5.63
C GLU A 98 25.47 45.98 6.81
N THR A 99 25.23 44.77 7.40
CA THR A 99 26.18 43.80 8.05
C THR A 99 27.11 44.05 9.29
N LYS A 100 27.32 42.93 10.04
CA LYS A 100 28.52 42.47 10.85
C LYS A 100 28.79 43.10 12.25
N THR A 101 29.35 42.41 13.29
CA THR A 101 29.56 40.96 13.60
C THR A 101 30.10 40.71 15.04
N LYS A 102 29.51 39.75 15.80
CA LYS A 102 30.07 38.96 16.97
C LYS A 102 30.53 39.70 18.26
N ALA A 103 30.63 39.09 19.47
CA ALA A 103 30.12 37.83 20.08
C ALA A 103 30.41 37.79 21.62
N LEU A 104 30.07 36.66 22.27
CA LEU A 104 30.43 36.19 23.65
C LEU A 104 29.54 36.74 24.80
N ALA A 105 29.17 35.97 25.84
CA ALA A 105 29.41 34.54 26.17
C ALA A 105 28.39 33.97 27.20
N VAL A 106 28.26 32.62 27.27
CA VAL A 106 27.97 31.71 28.43
C VAL A 106 26.76 32.05 29.36
N GLU A 107 25.76 31.23 29.73
CA GLU A 107 25.41 29.77 29.70
C GLU A 107 25.15 29.21 31.14
N GLN A 108 23.86 28.97 31.49
CA GLN A 108 23.31 28.05 32.52
C GLN A 108 23.74 28.27 34.02
N GLN A 109 23.09 27.78 35.10
CA GLN A 109 21.89 26.93 35.38
C GLN A 109 21.44 27.10 36.88
N ILE A 110 20.26 26.60 37.30
CA ILE A 110 19.95 26.04 38.68
C ILE A 110 19.92 27.04 39.88
N GLU A 111 19.17 26.93 41.01
CA GLU A 111 18.05 26.10 41.56
C GLU A 111 17.24 26.98 42.57
N SER A 112 15.90 26.90 42.67
CA SER A 112 15.06 26.14 43.64
C SER A 112 15.29 26.32 45.16
N GLU A 113 14.23 26.65 45.91
CA GLU A 113 14.02 26.21 47.32
C GLU A 113 12.52 26.38 47.73
N ALA A 114 12.04 25.72 48.81
CA ALA A 114 10.60 25.68 49.14
C ALA A 114 10.23 25.35 50.61
N ALA A 115 9.06 25.86 51.01
CA ALA A 115 8.15 25.42 52.11
C ALA A 115 8.47 25.77 53.59
N VAL A 116 7.45 25.57 54.45
CA VAL A 116 7.38 25.72 55.93
C VAL A 116 7.19 27.19 56.42
N GLU A 117 6.24 27.58 57.28
CA GLU A 117 5.23 26.84 58.11
C GLU A 117 3.81 27.49 58.14
N GLN A 118 3.01 27.30 59.20
CA GLN A 118 1.53 27.28 59.21
C GLN A 118 0.81 28.40 60.01
N GLN A 119 -0.52 28.53 59.75
CA GLN A 119 -1.60 29.01 60.65
C GLN A 119 -1.60 30.52 61.04
N THR A 120 -2.72 31.17 61.42
CA THR A 120 -4.12 30.75 61.69
C THR A 120 -5.18 31.62 60.99
N GLU A 121 -6.32 30.99 60.68
CA GLU A 121 -7.71 31.51 60.79
C GLU A 121 -8.12 32.91 60.25
N SER A 122 -9.04 32.89 59.30
CA SER A 122 -10.21 33.79 59.27
C SER A 122 -11.36 33.08 58.56
N GLU A 123 -12.41 32.71 59.29
CA GLU A 123 -13.62 32.15 58.66
C GLU A 123 -14.36 33.23 57.85
N VAL A 124 -14.40 33.06 56.53
CA VAL A 124 -15.41 33.69 55.67
C VAL A 124 -16.12 32.57 54.92
N THR A 125 -17.43 32.47 55.10
CA THR A 125 -18.22 31.30 54.70
C THR A 125 -18.25 31.10 53.18
N ALA A 126 -17.80 29.93 52.73
CA ALA A 126 -17.73 29.58 51.30
C ALA A 126 -19.10 29.59 50.58
N GLU A 127 -20.20 29.47 51.33
CA GLU A 127 -21.57 29.43 50.79
C GLU A 127 -22.05 30.77 50.18
N GLN A 128 -21.35 31.89 50.41
CA GLN A 128 -21.70 33.19 49.81
C GLN A 128 -20.80 33.60 48.64
N ALA A 129 -19.87 32.75 48.22
CA ALA A 129 -19.00 32.97 47.05
C ALA A 129 -19.59 32.44 45.72
N LEU A 130 -20.86 31.98 45.70
CA LEU A 130 -21.54 31.48 44.49
C LEU A 130 -21.98 32.59 43.51
N SER A 131 -21.13 33.60 43.29
CA SER A 131 -21.35 34.68 42.32
C SER A 131 -21.10 34.19 40.89
N THR A 132 -22.01 33.34 40.39
CA THR A 132 -22.26 33.01 38.98
C THR A 132 -21.03 33.06 38.05
N ILE A 133 -20.32 31.95 37.89
CA ILE A 133 -19.35 31.81 36.79
C ILE A 133 -20.11 31.98 35.48
N LYS A 134 -20.01 33.17 34.88
CA LYS A 134 -20.70 33.53 33.64
C LYS A 134 -19.98 32.87 32.49
N ALA A 135 -20.57 31.82 31.90
CA ALA A 135 -20.03 31.21 30.70
C ALA A 135 -19.73 32.28 29.62
N PRO A 136 -18.51 32.32 29.05
CA PRO A 136 -18.12 33.29 28.03
C PRO A 136 -18.87 33.02 26.71
N ALA A 137 -18.57 33.80 25.68
CA ALA A 137 -18.99 33.44 24.32
C ALA A 137 -18.36 32.09 23.92
N PRO A 138 -19.11 31.18 23.25
CA PRO A 138 -18.55 29.93 22.77
C PRO A 138 -17.50 30.19 21.69
N THR A 139 -16.43 29.39 21.68
CA THR A 139 -15.34 29.48 20.70
C THR A 139 -15.14 28.19 19.91
N MET A 140 -15.85 27.12 20.30
CA MET A 140 -15.78 25.79 19.69
C MET A 140 -17.19 25.20 19.53
N ARG A 141 -17.34 24.33 18.53
CA ARG A 141 -18.50 23.46 18.34
C ARG A 141 -18.09 22.03 18.67
N GLY A 142 -18.94 21.27 19.36
CA GLY A 142 -18.69 19.88 19.69
C GLY A 142 -19.84 18.96 19.33
N LEU A 143 -19.51 17.76 18.86
CA LEU A 143 -20.41 16.66 18.59
C LEU A 143 -20.50 15.75 19.84
N VAL A 144 -21.71 15.51 20.32
CA VAL A 144 -21.97 14.50 21.36
C VAL A 144 -21.83 13.10 20.75
N VAL A 145 -20.88 12.30 21.26
CA VAL A 145 -20.49 10.99 20.70
C VAL A 145 -20.99 9.78 21.51
N GLN A 146 -21.67 10.00 22.64
CA GLN A 146 -22.26 8.95 23.47
C GLN A 146 -23.81 9.00 23.41
N ASP A 147 -24.47 7.88 23.69
CA ASP A 147 -25.95 7.76 23.64
C ASP A 147 -26.69 8.80 24.49
N SER A 148 -26.10 9.21 25.63
CA SER A 148 -26.68 10.19 26.56
C SER A 148 -25.61 10.87 27.42
N THR A 149 -24.85 11.80 26.84
CA THR A 149 -23.90 12.63 27.59
C THR A 149 -24.61 13.54 28.59
N LYS A 150 -24.16 13.51 29.85
CA LYS A 150 -24.64 14.37 30.93
C LYS A 150 -23.92 15.72 30.94
N VAL A 151 -24.59 16.76 31.42
CA VAL A 151 -24.00 18.08 31.63
C VAL A 151 -24.35 18.61 33.01
N TYR A 152 -23.39 19.26 33.66
CA TYR A 152 -23.29 19.34 35.11
C TYR A 152 -23.30 20.80 35.61
N ALA A 153 -23.72 21.02 36.85
CA ALA A 153 -23.76 22.33 37.49
C ALA A 153 -22.37 22.91 37.82
N GLN A 154 -21.38 22.04 38.04
CA GLN A 154 -19.99 22.36 38.36
C GLN A 154 -19.04 21.47 37.55
N ALA A 155 -17.76 21.85 37.46
CA ALA A 155 -16.74 21.15 36.67
C ALA A 155 -16.11 19.97 37.45
N GLU A 156 -16.95 19.06 37.95
CA GLU A 156 -16.53 17.91 38.76
C GLU A 156 -17.45 16.69 38.58
N ASP A 157 -16.89 15.49 38.78
CA ASP A 157 -17.53 14.21 38.44
C ASP A 157 -18.82 13.89 39.20
N ASN A 158 -18.99 14.46 40.41
CA ASN A 158 -20.10 14.18 41.30
C ASN A 158 -21.15 15.32 41.35
N ALA A 159 -21.00 16.37 40.53
CA ALA A 159 -21.90 17.52 40.51
C ALA A 159 -23.33 17.15 40.05
N ASP A 160 -24.29 18.02 40.40
CA ASP A 160 -25.67 17.87 39.95
C ASP A 160 -25.79 17.87 38.42
N VAL A 161 -26.48 16.87 37.89
CA VAL A 161 -26.76 16.73 36.45
C VAL A 161 -27.92 17.64 36.08
N LEU A 162 -27.62 18.75 35.41
CA LEU A 162 -28.62 19.72 34.96
C LEU A 162 -29.44 19.21 33.77
N LYS A 163 -28.81 18.42 32.89
CA LYS A 163 -29.41 17.95 31.62
C LYS A 163 -28.63 16.77 31.03
N SER A 164 -29.22 16.09 30.05
CA SER A 164 -28.50 15.16 29.18
C SER A 164 -28.79 15.47 27.71
N TYR A 165 -27.83 15.17 26.84
CA TYR A 165 -27.90 15.36 25.39
C TYR A 165 -27.62 14.01 24.70
N PRO A 166 -28.43 13.59 23.72
CA PRO A 166 -28.21 12.34 23.00
C PRO A 166 -27.13 12.48 21.93
N GLU A 167 -26.61 11.33 21.46
CA GLU A 167 -25.69 11.20 20.33
C GLU A 167 -26.10 12.08 19.12
N GLY A 168 -25.12 12.62 18.39
CA GLY A 168 -25.37 13.46 17.23
C GLY A 168 -25.92 14.86 17.56
N SER A 169 -26.00 15.23 18.83
CA SER A 169 -26.29 16.62 19.24
C SER A 169 -25.04 17.48 19.06
N ILE A 170 -25.22 18.71 18.56
CA ILE A 170 -24.14 19.69 18.45
C ILE A 170 -24.30 20.70 19.59
N LEU A 171 -23.20 20.98 20.28
CA LEU A 171 -23.11 21.94 21.37
C LEU A 171 -22.10 23.04 21.01
N GLU A 172 -22.28 24.23 21.58
CA GLU A 172 -21.36 25.36 21.41
C GLU A 172 -20.83 25.76 22.77
N TYR A 173 -19.50 25.77 22.92
CA TYR A 173 -18.83 25.89 24.21
C TYR A 173 -17.48 26.61 24.13
N ALA A 174 -16.92 26.93 25.30
CA ALA A 174 -15.55 27.41 25.47
C ALA A 174 -14.76 26.46 26.37
N SER A 175 -13.42 26.52 26.33
CA SER A 175 -12.57 25.77 27.28
C SER A 175 -12.70 26.36 28.68
N PHE A 176 -12.81 25.51 29.71
CA PHE A 176 -12.80 25.92 31.11
C PHE A 176 -11.45 25.62 31.77
N ASN A 177 -11.07 24.34 31.80
CA ASN A 177 -9.80 23.84 32.32
C ASN A 177 -9.27 22.74 31.38
N ASN A 178 -8.47 21.79 31.89
CA ASN A 178 -7.94 20.69 31.08
C ASN A 178 -9.02 19.69 30.67
N ASP A 179 -9.97 19.38 31.55
CA ASP A 179 -10.86 18.21 31.46
C ASP A 179 -12.31 18.59 31.13
N TRP A 180 -12.65 19.87 31.23
CA TRP A 180 -14.00 20.40 31.06
C TRP A 180 -14.11 21.55 30.06
N TYR A 181 -15.24 21.60 29.35
CA TYR A 181 -15.75 22.76 28.63
C TYR A 181 -16.87 23.45 29.45
N ILE A 182 -17.09 24.74 29.21
CA ILE A 182 -18.12 25.58 29.85
C ILE A 182 -19.01 26.23 28.79
N PHE A 183 -20.33 26.25 29.03
CA PHE A 183 -21.32 26.80 28.11
C PHE A 183 -22.62 27.20 28.83
N LYS A 184 -23.62 27.68 28.07
CA LYS A 184 -24.96 28.01 28.57
C LYS A 184 -25.98 27.01 28.06
N ILE A 185 -26.83 26.54 28.96
CA ILE A 185 -28.04 25.79 28.64
C ILE A 185 -29.27 26.55 29.13
N TYR A 186 -30.45 26.09 28.73
CA TYR A 186 -31.71 26.49 29.34
C TYR A 186 -32.31 25.30 30.10
N VAL A 187 -32.58 25.52 31.39
CA VAL A 187 -33.27 24.60 32.30
C VAL A 187 -34.56 25.29 32.74
N ASN A 188 -35.72 24.70 32.44
CA ASN A 188 -37.05 25.27 32.73
C ASN A 188 -37.22 26.74 32.27
N GLY A 189 -36.57 27.11 31.16
CA GLY A 189 -36.59 28.46 30.59
C GLY A 189 -35.55 29.43 31.17
N VAL A 190 -34.89 29.09 32.29
CA VAL A 190 -33.82 29.89 32.89
C VAL A 190 -32.48 29.56 32.23
N ALA A 191 -31.68 30.59 31.91
CA ALA A 191 -30.33 30.41 31.39
C ALA A 191 -29.37 29.99 32.52
N THR A 192 -28.70 28.86 32.37
CA THR A 192 -27.82 28.26 33.38
C THR A 192 -26.44 27.99 32.79
N THR A 193 -25.37 28.34 33.50
CA THR A 193 -24.01 27.86 33.17
C THR A 193 -23.96 26.35 33.41
N ALA A 194 -23.42 25.60 32.45
CA ALA A 194 -23.20 24.16 32.58
C ALA A 194 -21.81 23.76 32.10
N PHE A 195 -21.36 22.62 32.60
CA PHE A 195 -20.07 22.00 32.29
C PHE A 195 -20.26 20.63 31.65
N ILE A 196 -19.32 20.26 30.78
CA ILE A 196 -19.31 18.98 30.06
C ILE A 196 -17.86 18.50 29.92
N LYS A 197 -17.60 17.20 30.13
CA LYS A 197 -16.25 16.64 29.99
C LYS A 197 -15.80 16.69 28.54
N LYS A 198 -14.49 16.87 28.31
CA LYS A 198 -13.96 16.86 26.94
C LYS A 198 -14.07 15.49 26.29
N ASP A 199 -13.87 14.41 27.04
CA ASP A 199 -13.94 13.03 26.54
C ASP A 199 -15.36 12.59 26.11
N ASP A 200 -16.39 13.34 26.51
CA ASP A 200 -17.79 13.08 26.13
C ASP A 200 -18.19 13.74 24.80
N VAL A 201 -17.31 14.56 24.20
CA VAL A 201 -17.58 15.31 22.95
C VAL A 201 -16.39 15.36 21.99
N GLU A 202 -16.63 15.16 20.70
CA GLU A 202 -15.65 15.40 19.66
C GLU A 202 -15.71 16.86 19.19
N THR A 203 -14.59 17.59 19.22
CA THR A 203 -14.56 18.98 18.71
C THR A 203 -14.63 18.99 17.19
N ILE A 204 -15.60 19.73 16.65
CA ILE A 204 -15.90 19.84 15.22
C ILE A 204 -14.88 20.74 14.52
N ASP A 205 -14.45 20.34 13.33
CA ASP A 205 -13.51 21.10 12.49
C ASP A 205 -14.10 22.47 12.07
N SER A 206 -13.44 23.55 12.46
CA SER A 206 -13.82 24.92 12.13
C SER A 206 -13.39 25.36 10.71
N LYS A 207 -12.52 24.58 10.04
CA LYS A 207 -12.02 24.84 8.68
C LYS A 207 -12.53 23.78 7.70
N GLN A 208 -13.84 23.59 7.69
CA GLN A 208 -14.57 22.66 6.82
C GLN A 208 -14.07 22.66 5.37
N THR A 209 -13.33 21.62 4.99
CA THR A 209 -12.82 21.45 3.62
C THR A 209 -13.88 20.81 2.75
N SER A 210 -14.20 21.43 1.60
CA SER A 210 -15.15 20.88 0.63
C SER A 210 -14.56 19.71 -0.16
N LEU A 211 -15.30 18.61 -0.19
CA LEU A 211 -14.94 17.35 -0.83
C LEU A 211 -15.98 16.94 -1.88
N THR A 212 -15.58 16.02 -2.76
CA THR A 212 -16.46 15.33 -3.70
C THR A 212 -16.05 13.86 -3.72
N GLY A 213 -17.01 12.96 -3.82
CA GLY A 213 -16.74 11.52 -3.86
C GLY A 213 -17.97 10.71 -4.22
N ILE A 214 -17.90 9.38 -4.07
CA ILE A 214 -19.00 8.47 -4.38
C ILE A 214 -19.49 7.69 -3.16
N ALA A 215 -20.77 7.34 -3.14
CA ALA A 215 -21.31 6.37 -2.20
C ALA A 215 -20.72 4.96 -2.46
N THR A 216 -20.05 4.36 -1.46
CA THR A 216 -19.46 3.01 -1.58
C THR A 216 -20.51 1.90 -1.54
N ASN A 217 -21.66 2.18 -0.92
CA ASN A 217 -22.83 1.32 -0.80
C ASN A 217 -24.12 2.14 -1.06
N THR A 218 -25.30 1.62 -0.70
CA THR A 218 -26.49 2.48 -0.55
C THR A 218 -26.29 3.37 0.68
N LEU A 219 -26.04 4.65 0.45
CA LEU A 219 -25.70 5.65 1.45
C LEU A 219 -26.96 6.36 1.94
N ALA A 220 -27.10 6.50 3.26
CA ALA A 220 -28.11 7.33 3.91
C ALA A 220 -27.50 8.66 4.37
N ILE A 221 -28.26 9.75 4.24
CA ILE A 221 -27.92 11.05 4.81
C ILE A 221 -28.87 11.32 5.97
N TYR A 222 -28.29 11.50 7.16
CA TYR A 222 -28.98 11.53 8.45
C TYR A 222 -29.26 12.97 8.91
N SER A 223 -30.31 13.18 9.72
CA SER A 223 -30.67 14.51 10.23
C SER A 223 -29.78 15.00 11.39
N LYS A 224 -28.98 14.11 11.97
CA LYS A 224 -27.92 14.37 12.95
C LYS A 224 -26.71 13.49 12.60
N ALA A 225 -25.55 13.77 13.18
CA ALA A 225 -24.38 12.89 13.15
C ALA A 225 -24.56 11.68 14.11
N THR A 226 -25.62 10.91 13.89
CA THR A 226 -25.90 9.60 14.49
C THR A 226 -26.75 8.79 13.51
N THR A 227 -26.46 7.50 13.37
CA THR A 227 -27.26 6.57 12.55
C THR A 227 -28.64 6.29 13.14
N ASN A 228 -28.87 6.66 14.41
CA ASN A 228 -30.15 6.53 15.10
C ASN A 228 -31.13 7.68 14.77
N SER A 229 -30.70 8.70 14.00
CA SER A 229 -31.54 9.82 13.60
C SER A 229 -32.27 9.60 12.26
N LYS A 230 -33.21 10.50 11.94
CA LYS A 230 -34.04 10.40 10.74
C LYS A 230 -33.18 10.48 9.47
N THR A 231 -33.26 9.45 8.62
CA THR A 231 -32.77 9.55 7.24
C THR A 231 -33.53 10.62 6.48
N LEU A 232 -32.82 11.67 6.04
CA LEU A 232 -33.35 12.74 5.20
C LEU A 232 -33.46 12.30 3.73
N LYS A 233 -32.49 11.52 3.26
CA LYS A 233 -32.39 11.08 1.86
C LYS A 233 -31.45 9.88 1.74
N SER A 234 -31.67 9.04 0.72
CA SER A 234 -30.78 7.92 0.40
C SER A 234 -30.28 7.98 -1.05
N TYR A 235 -29.04 7.53 -1.26
CA TYR A 235 -28.34 7.55 -2.53
C TYR A 235 -27.80 6.15 -2.83
N ALA A 236 -28.13 5.59 -4.00
CA ALA A 236 -27.59 4.29 -4.42
C ALA A 236 -26.07 4.33 -4.65
N GLN A 237 -25.41 3.17 -4.58
CA GLN A 237 -23.97 3.01 -4.83
C GLN A 237 -23.49 3.73 -6.09
N GLY A 238 -22.30 4.33 -6.02
CA GLY A 238 -21.65 5.03 -7.11
C GLY A 238 -22.27 6.40 -7.45
N SER A 239 -23.29 6.85 -6.70
CA SER A 239 -23.79 8.23 -6.82
C SER A 239 -22.69 9.19 -6.37
N VAL A 240 -22.45 10.26 -7.13
CA VAL A 240 -21.52 11.33 -6.75
C VAL A 240 -22.21 12.26 -5.75
N LEU A 241 -21.50 12.65 -4.70
CA LEU A 241 -21.95 13.61 -3.69
C LEU A 241 -20.88 14.70 -3.48
N LYS A 242 -21.32 15.90 -3.10
CA LYS A 242 -20.50 16.96 -2.50
C LYS A 242 -20.78 17.01 -1.00
N TYR A 243 -19.75 17.15 -0.18
CA TYR A 243 -19.83 17.17 1.28
C TYR A 243 -18.60 17.90 1.86
N ARG A 244 -18.53 18.07 3.18
CA ARG A 244 -17.49 18.82 3.90
C ARG A 244 -16.89 17.99 5.03
N THR A 245 -15.66 18.29 5.45
CA THR A 245 -15.17 17.85 6.78
C THR A 245 -16.07 18.41 7.90
N PHE A 246 -16.20 17.65 8.99
CA PHE A 246 -17.04 18.01 10.13
C PHE A 246 -16.53 17.34 11.41
N ALA A 247 -16.48 16.00 11.43
CA ALA A 247 -15.92 15.20 12.52
C ALA A 247 -15.20 13.95 11.94
N SER A 248 -14.41 13.23 12.73
CA SER A 248 -13.59 12.09 12.28
C SER A 248 -14.39 10.99 11.59
N ASP A 249 -15.59 10.72 12.10
CA ASP A 249 -16.47 9.64 11.63
C ASP A 249 -17.64 10.15 10.75
N TRP A 250 -17.75 11.49 10.58
CA TRP A 250 -18.88 12.16 9.93
C TRP A 250 -18.48 13.33 9.01
N TYR A 251 -19.00 13.31 7.78
CA TYR A 251 -19.03 14.45 6.88
C TYR A 251 -20.37 15.18 6.92
N GLU A 252 -20.37 16.48 6.64
CA GLU A 252 -21.57 17.32 6.53
C GLU A 252 -21.95 17.52 5.05
N ALA A 253 -23.25 17.44 4.71
CA ALA A 253 -23.75 17.59 3.35
C ALA A 253 -25.06 18.39 3.31
N THR A 254 -25.22 19.23 2.29
CA THR A 254 -26.49 19.92 2.02
C THR A 254 -27.36 19.04 1.10
N VAL A 255 -28.58 18.70 1.54
CA VAL A 255 -29.54 17.93 0.76
C VAL A 255 -30.85 18.69 0.59
N TYR A 256 -31.45 18.56 -0.60
CA TYR A 256 -32.79 19.07 -0.85
C TYR A 256 -33.85 18.03 -0.47
N SER A 257 -34.73 18.41 0.45
CA SER A 257 -35.89 17.64 0.93
C SER A 257 -37.13 18.51 0.77
N SER A 258 -38.12 18.05 -0.02
CA SER A 258 -39.32 18.82 -0.38
C SER A 258 -39.06 20.24 -0.92
N GLY A 259 -37.93 20.43 -1.63
CA GLY A 259 -37.51 21.72 -2.20
C GLY A 259 -36.64 22.55 -1.25
N THR A 260 -36.74 22.38 0.07
CA THR A 260 -35.91 23.08 1.05
C THR A 260 -34.50 22.45 1.13
N ALA A 261 -33.47 23.28 1.11
CA ALA A 261 -32.11 22.86 1.44
C ALA A 261 -31.96 22.65 2.95
N VAL A 262 -31.51 21.48 3.37
CA VAL A 262 -31.26 21.13 4.78
C VAL A 262 -29.88 20.50 4.95
N THR A 263 -29.25 20.76 6.08
CA THR A 263 -28.00 20.09 6.48
C THR A 263 -28.30 18.66 6.93
N GLY A 264 -27.47 17.72 6.50
CA GLY A 264 -27.47 16.33 6.95
C GLY A 264 -26.06 15.75 6.98
N TYR A 265 -25.94 14.55 7.54
CA TYR A 265 -24.65 13.97 7.90
C TYR A 265 -24.44 12.61 7.23
N ILE A 266 -23.20 12.34 6.85
CA ILE A 266 -22.76 11.15 6.11
C ILE A 266 -21.65 10.47 6.90
N ARG A 267 -21.70 9.15 7.09
CA ARG A 267 -20.60 8.38 7.67
C ARG A 267 -19.40 8.38 6.72
N THR A 268 -18.20 8.71 7.21
CA THR A 268 -16.99 8.79 6.37
C THR A 268 -16.68 7.50 5.61
N LYS A 269 -16.86 6.35 6.26
CA LYS A 269 -16.71 4.99 5.68
C LYS A 269 -17.68 4.65 4.52
N ASP A 270 -18.81 5.37 4.40
CA ASP A 270 -19.84 5.09 3.39
C ASP A 270 -19.57 5.84 2.07
N VAL A 271 -18.48 6.63 2.01
CA VAL A 271 -18.02 7.33 0.81
C VAL A 271 -16.56 7.03 0.45
N GLU A 272 -16.23 7.18 -0.83
CA GLU A 272 -14.87 7.20 -1.35
C GLU A 272 -14.59 8.57 -1.97
N ASN A 273 -13.55 9.26 -1.51
CA ASN A 273 -13.17 10.59 -1.99
C ASN A 273 -12.63 10.57 -3.43
N ARG A 274 -12.90 11.62 -4.21
CA ARG A 274 -12.42 11.82 -5.58
C ARG A 274 -10.94 12.22 -5.59
N VAL A 275 -10.14 11.54 -6.43
CA VAL A 275 -8.75 11.92 -6.74
C VAL A 275 -8.72 13.34 -7.30
N THR A 276 -7.99 14.21 -6.61
CA THR A 276 -7.91 15.66 -6.90
C THR A 276 -6.46 16.11 -6.76
N PRO A 277 -5.85 16.74 -7.79
CA PRO A 277 -6.39 16.98 -9.14
C PRO A 277 -6.65 15.66 -9.90
N GLN A 278 -7.48 15.72 -10.94
CA GLN A 278 -7.68 14.59 -11.85
C GLN A 278 -6.64 14.62 -12.97
N GLU A 279 -5.94 13.52 -13.18
CA GLU A 279 -5.07 13.31 -14.33
C GLU A 279 -5.90 12.92 -15.55
N SER A 280 -5.57 13.46 -16.72
CA SER A 280 -6.24 13.11 -17.98
C SER A 280 -5.45 12.03 -18.73
N LEU A 281 -6.13 10.95 -19.09
CA LEU A 281 -5.56 9.72 -19.62
C LEU A 281 -6.20 9.36 -20.97
N SER A 282 -5.46 8.61 -21.78
CA SER A 282 -5.96 8.03 -23.03
C SER A 282 -5.43 6.60 -23.15
N GLY A 283 -6.31 5.64 -23.42
CA GLY A 283 -5.98 4.22 -23.50
C GLY A 283 -6.77 3.50 -24.58
N VAL A 284 -6.23 2.39 -25.08
CA VAL A 284 -6.96 1.49 -26.00
C VAL A 284 -7.71 0.46 -25.16
N ALA A 285 -8.99 0.27 -25.44
CA ALA A 285 -9.83 -0.73 -24.80
C ALA A 285 -9.29 -2.15 -25.04
N PRO A 286 -8.82 -2.89 -24.02
CA PRO A 286 -8.34 -4.27 -24.22
C PRO A 286 -9.49 -5.25 -24.48
N THR A 287 -10.65 -4.99 -23.88
CA THR A 287 -11.89 -5.78 -24.05
C THR A 287 -13.07 -4.86 -24.36
N THR A 288 -14.31 -5.35 -24.33
CA THR A 288 -15.48 -4.48 -24.52
C THR A 288 -15.78 -3.70 -23.24
N ILE A 289 -15.39 -2.42 -23.22
CA ILE A 289 -15.54 -1.52 -22.07
C ILE A 289 -16.96 -0.97 -22.00
N SER A 290 -17.57 -1.02 -20.81
CA SER A 290 -18.84 -0.36 -20.51
C SER A 290 -18.61 0.95 -19.76
N VAL A 291 -19.28 2.02 -20.17
CA VAL A 291 -19.34 3.29 -19.42
C VAL A 291 -20.67 3.33 -18.67
N TYR A 292 -20.61 3.52 -17.35
CA TYR A 292 -21.74 3.43 -16.43
C TYR A 292 -22.23 4.83 -15.99
N ALA A 293 -23.52 4.97 -15.68
CA ALA A 293 -24.13 6.24 -15.26
C ALA A 293 -23.74 6.67 -13.83
N LYS A 294 -23.25 5.71 -13.03
CA LYS A 294 -22.70 5.89 -11.69
C LYS A 294 -21.43 5.06 -11.57
N ALA A 295 -20.62 5.31 -10.56
CA ALA A 295 -19.46 4.48 -10.23
C ALA A 295 -19.87 3.15 -9.56
N SER A 296 -20.72 2.38 -10.26
CA SER A 296 -21.15 1.04 -9.90
C SER A 296 -21.57 0.28 -11.16
N THR A 297 -21.11 -0.98 -11.28
CA THR A 297 -21.40 -1.85 -12.43
C THR A 297 -22.85 -2.33 -12.48
N SER A 298 -23.61 -2.17 -11.39
CA SER A 298 -25.06 -2.41 -11.34
C SER A 298 -25.89 -1.25 -11.88
N SER A 299 -25.27 -0.08 -12.11
CA SER A 299 -25.97 1.10 -12.62
C SER A 299 -26.22 1.05 -14.14
N LYS A 300 -27.09 1.92 -14.64
CA LYS A 300 -27.41 2.03 -16.08
C LYS A 300 -26.12 2.18 -16.91
N LYS A 301 -25.87 1.25 -17.83
CA LYS A 301 -24.85 1.42 -18.88
C LYS A 301 -25.28 2.56 -19.80
N LEU A 302 -24.42 3.55 -19.97
CA LEU A 302 -24.62 4.68 -20.88
C LEU A 302 -24.19 4.34 -22.31
N ARG A 303 -23.04 3.68 -22.44
CA ARG A 303 -22.42 3.31 -23.72
C ARG A 303 -21.52 2.10 -23.53
N SER A 304 -21.22 1.40 -24.61
CA SER A 304 -20.16 0.37 -24.65
C SER A 304 -19.27 0.62 -25.86
N TYR A 305 -18.00 0.24 -25.72
CA TYR A 305 -16.95 0.41 -26.72
C TYR A 305 -16.26 -0.95 -26.92
N SER A 306 -16.07 -1.37 -28.17
CA SER A 306 -15.41 -2.65 -28.48
C SER A 306 -13.91 -2.61 -28.13
N SER A 307 -13.30 -3.79 -27.98
CA SER A 307 -11.84 -3.92 -27.96
C SER A 307 -11.22 -3.18 -29.16
N GLY A 308 -10.07 -2.55 -28.95
CA GLY A 308 -9.40 -1.67 -29.93
C GLY A 308 -9.91 -0.23 -29.96
N SER A 309 -10.98 0.12 -29.25
CA SER A 309 -11.46 1.52 -29.18
C SER A 309 -10.53 2.40 -28.35
N THR A 310 -10.09 3.55 -28.89
CA THR A 310 -9.41 4.57 -28.08
C THR A 310 -10.40 5.30 -27.19
N LEU A 311 -10.13 5.33 -25.89
CA LEU A 311 -10.92 5.98 -24.85
C LEU A 311 -10.11 7.10 -24.19
N LYS A 312 -10.74 8.27 -24.01
CA LYS A 312 -10.22 9.37 -23.17
C LYS A 312 -11.01 9.42 -21.88
N TYR A 313 -10.30 9.50 -20.75
CA TYR A 313 -10.88 9.43 -19.41
C TYR A 313 -9.98 10.16 -18.40
N LYS A 314 -10.44 10.33 -17.17
CA LYS A 314 -9.72 10.96 -16.06
C LYS A 314 -9.62 10.03 -14.86
N THR A 315 -8.58 10.16 -14.03
CA THR A 315 -8.57 9.54 -12.68
C THR A 315 -9.79 10.03 -11.90
N PHE A 316 -10.44 9.17 -11.10
CA PHE A 316 -11.65 9.56 -10.38
C PHE A 316 -11.71 9.03 -8.96
N THR A 317 -11.61 7.72 -8.75
CA THR A 317 -11.38 7.14 -7.40
C THR A 317 -10.28 6.07 -7.45
N SER A 318 -10.09 5.27 -6.40
CA SER A 318 -9.16 4.13 -6.44
C SER A 318 -9.59 3.08 -7.47
N GLU A 319 -10.90 2.84 -7.58
CA GLU A 319 -11.49 1.78 -8.42
C GLU A 319 -12.09 2.26 -9.75
N TRP A 320 -12.24 3.58 -9.94
CA TRP A 320 -12.95 4.16 -11.08
C TRP A 320 -12.18 5.27 -11.82
N TYR A 321 -12.44 5.36 -13.12
CA TYR A 321 -12.16 6.52 -13.99
C TYR A 321 -13.46 7.26 -14.30
N GLU A 322 -13.38 8.57 -14.55
CA GLU A 322 -14.47 9.39 -15.11
C GLU A 322 -14.26 9.55 -16.62
N ALA A 323 -15.31 9.45 -17.42
CA ALA A 323 -15.27 9.59 -18.87
C ALA A 323 -16.47 10.40 -19.39
N THR A 324 -16.27 11.16 -20.47
CA THR A 324 -17.35 11.86 -21.16
C THR A 324 -17.82 11.03 -22.36
N VAL A 325 -19.11 10.69 -22.40
CA VAL A 325 -19.74 9.98 -23.52
C VAL A 325 -20.86 10.81 -24.12
N TYR A 326 -20.97 10.82 -25.43
CA TYR A 326 -22.05 11.52 -26.13
C TYR A 326 -23.25 10.58 -26.32
N ILE A 327 -24.42 11.03 -25.87
CA ILE A 327 -25.71 10.33 -25.96
C ILE A 327 -26.68 11.28 -26.66
N SER A 328 -27.17 10.92 -27.85
CA SER A 328 -28.01 11.79 -28.69
C SER A 328 -27.45 13.22 -28.87
N GLY A 329 -26.11 13.34 -29.00
CA GLY A 329 -25.38 14.60 -29.09
C GLY A 329 -25.01 15.23 -27.75
N VAL A 330 -25.68 14.88 -26.64
CA VAL A 330 -25.43 15.47 -25.31
C VAL A 330 -24.19 14.85 -24.65
N ALA A 331 -23.24 15.68 -24.27
CA ALA A 331 -22.08 15.29 -23.47
C ALA A 331 -22.51 14.86 -22.06
N THR A 332 -22.33 13.57 -21.75
CA THR A 332 -22.78 12.96 -20.49
C THR A 332 -21.58 12.40 -19.73
N LYS A 333 -21.44 12.76 -18.45
CA LYS A 333 -20.45 12.10 -17.56
C LYS A 333 -20.86 10.67 -17.26
N GLY A 334 -19.89 9.76 -17.29
CA GLY A 334 -20.03 8.39 -16.86
C GLY A 334 -18.71 7.83 -16.32
N TYR A 335 -18.72 6.57 -15.91
CA TYR A 335 -17.63 5.97 -15.14
C TYR A 335 -17.19 4.64 -15.74
N ILE A 336 -15.88 4.41 -15.75
CA ILE A 336 -15.25 3.16 -16.22
C ILE A 336 -14.57 2.50 -15.03
N LYS A 337 -14.83 1.20 -14.83
CA LYS A 337 -14.21 0.38 -13.79
C LYS A 337 -12.75 0.11 -14.19
N LYS A 338 -11.76 0.41 -13.34
CA LYS A 338 -10.34 0.31 -13.73
C LYS A 338 -9.93 -1.10 -14.18
N SER A 339 -10.40 -2.13 -13.47
CA SER A 339 -10.16 -3.55 -13.79
C SER A 339 -10.72 -4.04 -15.14
N ASP A 340 -11.53 -3.22 -15.84
CA ASP A 340 -11.98 -3.50 -17.21
C ASP A 340 -10.96 -2.98 -18.24
N MET A 341 -10.20 -1.94 -17.89
CA MET A 341 -9.12 -1.34 -18.70
C MET A 341 -7.77 -2.07 -18.54
N GLU A 342 -7.64 -2.95 -17.56
CA GLU A 342 -6.46 -3.80 -17.35
C GLU A 342 -6.39 -4.94 -18.37
N GLU A 343 -5.22 -5.16 -18.96
CA GLU A 343 -4.99 -6.29 -19.86
C GLU A 343 -4.90 -7.61 -19.07
N LYS A 344 -5.77 -8.57 -19.39
CA LYS A 344 -5.84 -9.86 -18.66
C LYS A 344 -4.84 -10.87 -19.20
N GLY A 345 -3.58 -10.71 -18.79
CA GLY A 345 -2.51 -11.63 -19.13
C GLY A 345 -2.60 -13.01 -18.44
N THR A 346 -1.87 -13.98 -18.97
CA THR A 346 -1.78 -15.37 -18.46
C THR A 346 -0.39 -15.65 -17.91
N THR A 347 -0.26 -16.28 -16.73
CA THR A 347 1.04 -16.67 -16.18
C THR A 347 1.71 -17.79 -16.98
N TYR A 348 2.98 -17.59 -17.32
CA TYR A 348 3.91 -18.56 -17.90
C TYR A 348 5.21 -18.57 -17.07
N TYR A 349 6.06 -19.56 -17.31
CA TYR A 349 7.38 -19.73 -16.68
C TYR A 349 8.47 -19.89 -17.72
N VAL A 350 9.68 -19.38 -17.43
CA VAL A 350 10.84 -19.56 -18.31
C VAL A 350 11.34 -21.01 -18.30
N TYR A 351 11.47 -21.61 -19.47
CA TYR A 351 11.86 -23.00 -19.71
C TYR A 351 12.94 -23.08 -20.80
N GLY A 352 13.73 -24.17 -20.78
CA GLY A 352 14.82 -24.42 -21.73
C GLY A 352 16.08 -23.57 -21.54
N ALA A 353 15.95 -22.26 -21.32
CA ALA A 353 17.07 -21.34 -21.10
C ALA A 353 17.38 -21.14 -19.61
N SER A 354 18.67 -21.06 -19.26
CA SER A 354 19.13 -20.66 -17.91
C SER A 354 18.79 -19.19 -17.60
N SER A 355 18.83 -18.34 -18.62
CA SER A 355 18.39 -16.95 -18.62
C SER A 355 17.78 -16.59 -19.98
N LEU A 356 16.61 -15.97 -19.97
CA LEU A 356 15.85 -15.52 -21.15
C LEU A 356 15.86 -13.99 -21.22
N ASN A 357 16.40 -13.44 -22.30
CA ASN A 357 16.44 -11.99 -22.52
C ASN A 357 15.05 -11.47 -22.92
N ILE A 358 14.60 -10.44 -22.22
CA ILE A 358 13.35 -9.70 -22.47
C ILE A 358 13.72 -8.44 -23.26
N ARG A 359 13.02 -8.17 -24.36
CA ARG A 359 13.41 -7.16 -25.35
C ARG A 359 12.41 -6.04 -25.53
N GLU A 360 12.84 -4.93 -26.13
CA GLU A 360 11.97 -3.78 -26.43
C GLU A 360 10.88 -4.12 -27.47
N GLY A 361 11.12 -5.11 -28.32
CA GLY A 361 10.24 -5.49 -29.43
C GLY A 361 10.33 -6.97 -29.81
N ALA A 362 9.38 -7.39 -30.64
CA ALA A 362 9.18 -8.78 -31.10
C ALA A 362 10.26 -9.26 -32.10
N GLY A 363 11.51 -9.36 -31.68
CA GLY A 363 12.63 -9.80 -32.52
C GLY A 363 13.99 -9.77 -31.81
N THR A 364 14.96 -10.52 -32.32
CA THR A 364 16.34 -10.55 -31.79
C THR A 364 17.15 -9.28 -32.05
N SER A 365 16.68 -8.41 -32.95
CA SER A 365 17.29 -7.12 -33.30
C SER A 365 17.00 -6.00 -32.31
N TYR A 366 15.97 -6.12 -31.47
CA TYR A 366 15.60 -5.11 -30.48
C TYR A 366 16.51 -5.16 -29.24
N GLY A 367 16.68 -4.03 -28.55
CA GLY A 367 17.46 -3.95 -27.31
C GLY A 367 16.93 -4.86 -26.21
N ILE A 368 17.79 -5.17 -25.24
CA ILE A 368 17.46 -6.03 -24.09
C ILE A 368 17.13 -5.13 -22.90
N VAL A 369 15.89 -5.23 -22.41
CA VAL A 369 15.41 -4.46 -21.25
C VAL A 369 15.83 -5.13 -19.94
N THR A 370 15.75 -6.46 -19.88
CA THR A 370 16.13 -7.27 -18.71
C THR A 370 16.31 -8.75 -19.10
N ALA A 371 16.61 -9.64 -18.14
CA ALA A 371 16.64 -11.08 -18.36
C ALA A 371 16.08 -11.87 -17.16
N VAL A 372 15.39 -12.99 -17.45
CA VAL A 372 14.60 -13.78 -16.49
C VAL A 372 15.08 -15.24 -16.47
N LYS A 373 15.28 -15.84 -15.29
CA LYS A 373 15.93 -17.16 -15.13
C LYS A 373 14.97 -18.35 -15.27
N LYS A 374 15.50 -19.54 -15.61
CA LYS A 374 14.78 -20.85 -15.61
C LYS A 374 13.88 -20.98 -14.39
N GLY A 375 12.58 -21.16 -14.59
CA GLY A 375 11.58 -21.37 -13.54
C GLY A 375 11.00 -20.11 -12.88
N GLN A 376 11.46 -18.90 -13.22
CA GLN A 376 10.76 -17.67 -12.83
C GLN A 376 9.49 -17.47 -13.67
N ALA A 377 8.50 -16.82 -13.07
CA ALA A 377 7.22 -16.50 -13.71
C ALA A 377 7.28 -15.18 -14.51
N VAL A 378 6.46 -15.13 -15.57
CA VAL A 378 6.15 -13.93 -16.37
C VAL A 378 4.65 -13.94 -16.69
N THR A 379 4.04 -12.77 -16.86
CA THR A 379 2.64 -12.64 -17.29
C THR A 379 2.63 -12.33 -18.79
N LEU A 380 1.95 -13.14 -19.62
CA LEU A 380 1.85 -12.99 -21.07
C LEU A 380 0.54 -12.31 -21.46
N PHE A 381 0.61 -11.16 -22.14
CA PHE A 381 -0.57 -10.34 -22.51
C PHE A 381 -0.96 -10.50 -23.98
N GLU A 382 0.02 -10.47 -24.90
CA GLU A 382 -0.23 -10.54 -26.34
C GLU A 382 0.83 -11.37 -27.06
N THR A 383 0.56 -11.79 -28.30
CA THR A 383 1.51 -12.54 -29.14
C THR A 383 1.63 -11.96 -30.54
N LYS A 384 2.86 -11.83 -31.04
CA LYS A 384 3.22 -11.37 -32.39
C LYS A 384 4.15 -12.39 -33.03
N GLY A 385 3.57 -13.36 -33.75
CA GLY A 385 4.29 -14.54 -34.23
C GLY A 385 4.87 -15.34 -33.06
N ASN A 386 6.16 -15.72 -33.15
CA ASN A 386 6.85 -16.51 -32.12
C ASN A 386 7.33 -15.69 -30.90
N TRP A 387 6.83 -14.47 -30.73
CA TRP A 387 7.14 -13.58 -29.61
C TRP A 387 5.86 -13.22 -28.83
N GLY A 388 5.99 -13.04 -27.53
CA GLY A 388 4.91 -12.55 -26.67
C GLY A 388 5.33 -11.30 -25.89
N ARG A 389 4.42 -10.33 -25.74
CA ARG A 389 4.60 -9.22 -24.80
C ARG A 389 4.29 -9.72 -23.41
N ILE A 390 5.29 -9.63 -22.54
CA ILE A 390 5.23 -10.09 -21.16
C ILE A 390 5.52 -8.96 -20.17
N GLU A 391 5.11 -9.19 -18.93
CA GLU A 391 5.61 -8.50 -17.73
C GLU A 391 6.43 -9.49 -16.90
N THR A 392 7.55 -9.06 -16.35
CA THR A 392 8.31 -9.85 -15.36
C THR A 392 7.64 -9.81 -13.99
N SER A 393 8.03 -10.71 -13.07
CA SER A 393 7.67 -10.61 -11.65
C SER A 393 8.24 -9.38 -10.91
N SER A 394 8.73 -8.37 -11.63
CA SER A 394 9.25 -7.10 -11.13
C SER A 394 8.67 -5.90 -11.89
N GLY A 395 7.53 -6.06 -12.58
CA GLY A 395 6.84 -4.98 -13.30
C GLY A 395 7.51 -4.51 -14.60
N ILE A 396 8.50 -5.25 -15.12
CA ILE A 396 9.21 -4.84 -16.34
C ILE A 396 8.50 -5.42 -17.56
N MET A 397 7.95 -4.55 -18.39
CA MET A 397 7.35 -4.90 -19.67
C MET A 397 8.39 -5.14 -20.77
N GLY A 398 8.12 -6.09 -21.66
CA GLY A 398 8.89 -6.30 -22.89
C GLY A 398 8.50 -7.57 -23.62
N TRP A 399 9.35 -8.04 -24.53
CA TRP A 399 9.08 -9.14 -25.45
C TRP A 399 9.98 -10.34 -25.19
N ALA A 400 9.36 -11.53 -25.07
CA ALA A 400 10.03 -12.81 -24.91
C ALA A 400 9.71 -13.73 -26.08
N SER A 401 10.64 -14.60 -26.49
CA SER A 401 10.34 -15.63 -27.48
C SER A 401 9.58 -16.79 -26.83
N LEU A 402 8.42 -17.14 -27.41
CA LEU A 402 7.46 -18.10 -26.85
C LEU A 402 8.04 -19.52 -26.72
N SER A 403 9.08 -19.87 -27.48
CA SER A 403 9.79 -21.15 -27.39
C SER A 403 10.46 -21.40 -26.03
N TYR A 404 10.65 -20.35 -25.22
CA TYR A 404 11.23 -20.43 -23.88
C TYR A 404 10.18 -20.22 -22.77
N LEU A 405 8.89 -20.26 -23.08
CA LEU A 405 7.80 -20.08 -22.11
C LEU A 405 6.89 -21.32 -22.03
N THR A 406 6.54 -21.73 -20.82
CA THR A 406 5.61 -22.85 -20.55
C THR A 406 4.57 -22.48 -19.50
N LYS A 407 3.40 -23.14 -19.49
CA LYS A 407 2.36 -22.93 -18.46
C LYS A 407 2.66 -23.66 -17.14
N THR A 408 3.57 -24.64 -17.14
CA THR A 408 3.86 -25.49 -15.98
C THR A 408 5.23 -25.13 -15.39
N LYS A 409 5.31 -24.72 -14.11
CA LYS A 409 6.61 -24.36 -13.46
C LYS A 409 7.63 -25.50 -13.64
N PRO A 410 8.76 -25.28 -14.32
CA PRO A 410 9.83 -26.25 -14.40
C PRO A 410 10.43 -26.55 -13.01
N SER A 411 10.81 -27.81 -12.77
CA SER A 411 11.56 -28.19 -11.57
C SER A 411 12.95 -27.56 -11.59
N GLN A 412 13.33 -26.89 -10.50
CA GLN A 412 14.68 -26.35 -10.31
C GLN A 412 15.55 -27.38 -9.57
N GLY A 413 16.14 -28.32 -10.32
CA GLY A 413 17.07 -29.34 -9.84
C GLY A 413 16.63 -30.06 -8.55
N LEU A 414 17.23 -29.63 -7.43
CA LEU A 414 17.09 -30.20 -6.09
C LEU A 414 15.86 -29.72 -5.29
N GLU A 415 15.14 -28.70 -5.75
CA GLU A 415 13.95 -28.16 -5.07
C GLU A 415 12.94 -29.29 -4.79
N ASN A 416 12.55 -29.45 -3.52
CA ASN A 416 11.64 -30.50 -3.02
C ASN A 416 12.10 -31.97 -3.14
N ARG A 417 13.24 -32.28 -3.76
CA ARG A 417 13.76 -33.66 -3.90
C ARG A 417 14.07 -34.28 -2.54
N VAL A 418 13.69 -35.54 -2.32
CA VAL A 418 14.03 -36.28 -1.10
C VAL A 418 15.37 -36.99 -1.27
N ILE A 419 16.43 -36.44 -0.66
CA ILE A 419 17.77 -37.03 -0.72
C ILE A 419 18.09 -37.71 0.60
N VAL A 420 18.41 -39.00 0.55
CA VAL A 420 18.84 -39.76 1.73
C VAL A 420 20.36 -39.86 1.74
N ILE A 421 20.98 -39.27 2.76
CA ILE A 421 22.41 -39.37 3.02
C ILE A 421 22.64 -40.48 4.04
N ASP A 422 23.44 -41.47 3.68
CA ASP A 422 23.84 -42.56 4.56
C ASP A 422 25.29 -42.38 5.02
N ALA A 423 25.50 -42.05 6.29
CA ALA A 423 26.83 -41.99 6.88
C ALA A 423 27.27 -43.40 7.28
N GLY A 424 28.21 -44.00 6.54
CA GLY A 424 28.70 -45.36 6.77
C GLY A 424 29.10 -45.65 8.22
N HIS A 425 29.03 -46.91 8.64
CA HIS A 425 29.39 -47.35 10.01
C HIS A 425 28.60 -46.61 11.12
N GLY A 426 29.09 -46.62 12.37
CA GLY A 426 28.50 -45.92 13.52
C GLY A 426 28.40 -46.79 14.79
N GLY A 427 28.52 -46.15 15.96
CA GLY A 427 28.44 -46.79 17.27
C GLY A 427 29.50 -47.87 17.45
N LYS A 428 29.03 -49.13 17.61
CA LYS A 428 29.87 -50.33 17.76
C LYS A 428 30.62 -50.74 16.48
N ASP A 429 30.21 -50.22 15.33
CA ASP A 429 30.94 -50.39 14.07
C ASP A 429 31.77 -49.13 13.82
N PRO A 430 33.10 -49.19 13.92
CA PRO A 430 33.94 -48.01 13.84
C PRO A 430 34.45 -47.73 12.41
N GLY A 431 34.20 -48.65 11.46
CA GLY A 431 34.78 -48.64 10.12
C GLY A 431 36.31 -48.71 10.13
N ALA A 432 36.92 -48.39 8.98
CA ALA A 432 38.36 -48.46 8.80
C ALA A 432 39.13 -47.48 9.74
N TYR A 433 40.27 -47.97 10.24
CA TYR A 433 41.18 -47.25 11.15
C TYR A 433 40.52 -46.67 12.41
N TYR A 434 39.35 -47.19 12.81
CA TYR A 434 38.51 -46.72 13.91
C TYR A 434 37.99 -45.27 13.80
N ILE A 435 38.23 -44.60 12.67
CA ILE A 435 37.92 -43.17 12.46
C ILE A 435 36.91 -42.93 11.33
N GLU A 436 36.70 -43.90 10.43
CA GLU A 436 35.78 -43.75 9.30
C GLU A 436 34.38 -43.34 9.73
N LYS A 437 33.83 -43.93 10.80
CA LYS A 437 32.51 -43.56 11.35
C LYS A 437 32.37 -42.09 11.73
N ASN A 438 33.46 -41.39 12.02
CA ASN A 438 33.47 -39.97 12.35
C ASN A 438 33.59 -39.10 11.08
N LEU A 439 34.52 -39.46 10.19
CA LEU A 439 34.75 -38.75 8.92
C LEU A 439 33.51 -38.78 8.02
N THR A 440 32.85 -39.95 7.92
CA THR A 440 31.59 -40.13 7.18
C THR A 440 30.46 -39.26 7.74
N LEU A 441 30.34 -39.17 9.08
CA LEU A 441 29.32 -38.35 9.74
C LEU A 441 29.57 -36.85 9.55
N GLN A 442 30.83 -36.41 9.60
CA GLN A 442 31.22 -35.01 9.39
C GLN A 442 30.88 -34.56 7.96
N THR A 443 31.33 -35.32 6.94
CA THR A 443 31.02 -35.05 5.53
C THR A 443 29.52 -35.12 5.25
N ALA A 444 28.80 -36.08 5.84
CA ALA A 444 27.34 -36.20 5.69
C ALA A 444 26.59 -34.98 6.25
N LYS A 445 27.03 -34.41 7.38
CA LYS A 445 26.46 -33.18 7.94
C LYS A 445 26.70 -31.96 7.07
N GLN A 446 27.91 -31.81 6.52
CA GLN A 446 28.23 -30.73 5.58
C GLN A 446 27.40 -30.85 4.29
N LEU A 447 27.25 -32.06 3.75
CA LEU A 447 26.39 -32.33 2.60
C LEU A 447 24.91 -32.03 2.90
N GLN A 448 24.42 -32.39 4.10
CA GLN A 448 23.07 -32.03 4.51
C GLN A 448 22.84 -30.51 4.47
N THR A 449 23.77 -29.71 4.98
CA THR A 449 23.65 -28.24 4.98
C THR A 449 23.57 -27.68 3.56
N LEU A 450 24.42 -28.17 2.65
CA LEU A 450 24.41 -27.76 1.24
C LEU A 450 23.09 -28.13 0.55
N LEU A 451 22.65 -29.38 0.67
CA LEU A 451 21.43 -29.86 0.01
C LEU A 451 20.15 -29.20 0.59
N LYS A 452 20.07 -28.97 1.91
CA LYS A 452 18.97 -28.19 2.51
C LYS A 452 18.94 -26.76 1.98
N LYS A 453 20.10 -26.11 1.82
CA LYS A 453 20.21 -24.76 1.23
C LYS A 453 19.79 -24.73 -0.25
N ALA A 454 19.94 -25.84 -0.97
CA ALA A 454 19.43 -26.04 -2.33
C ALA A 454 17.95 -26.48 -2.41
N GLY A 455 17.20 -26.41 -1.31
CA GLY A 455 15.76 -26.72 -1.27
C GLY A 455 15.41 -28.22 -1.20
N ALA A 456 16.40 -29.10 -1.00
CA ALA A 456 16.16 -30.54 -0.90
C ALA A 456 15.65 -30.96 0.49
N LYS A 457 14.76 -31.96 0.51
CA LYS A 457 14.27 -32.64 1.71
C LYS A 457 15.27 -33.70 2.14
N VAL A 458 16.29 -33.27 2.89
CA VAL A 458 17.40 -34.15 3.29
C VAL A 458 17.05 -35.00 4.51
N VAL A 459 17.12 -36.32 4.32
CA VAL A 459 17.02 -37.33 5.39
C VAL A 459 18.41 -37.92 5.64
N MET A 460 18.79 -38.09 6.89
CA MET A 460 20.03 -38.79 7.28
C MET A 460 19.66 -40.18 7.77
N THR A 461 20.47 -41.21 7.47
CA THR A 461 20.31 -42.50 8.18
C THR A 461 20.66 -42.35 9.66
N ARG A 462 21.76 -41.65 9.98
CA ARG A 462 22.16 -41.26 11.34
C ARG A 462 22.67 -39.82 11.40
N SER A 463 22.33 -39.09 12.48
CA SER A 463 22.83 -37.74 12.80
C SER A 463 23.89 -37.74 13.92
N THR A 464 24.07 -38.87 14.58
CA THR A 464 24.90 -39.13 15.77
C THR A 464 25.82 -40.33 15.53
N ASP A 465 26.67 -40.65 16.52
CA ASP A 465 27.46 -41.89 16.50
C ASP A 465 26.63 -43.12 16.91
N THR A 466 25.65 -43.46 16.08
CA THR A 466 24.69 -44.54 16.32
C THR A 466 24.87 -45.68 15.31
N TYR A 467 24.88 -46.92 15.79
CA TYR A 467 24.94 -48.10 14.92
C TYR A 467 23.60 -48.35 14.23
N LEU A 468 23.65 -48.62 12.92
CA LEU A 468 22.51 -49.07 12.13
C LEU A 468 22.92 -50.23 11.21
N THR A 469 22.07 -51.25 11.13
CA THR A 469 22.23 -52.37 10.19
C THR A 469 22.06 -51.89 8.75
N LEU A 470 22.60 -52.65 7.80
CA LEU A 470 22.51 -52.32 6.38
C LEU A 470 21.04 -52.24 5.91
N SER A 471 20.17 -53.12 6.42
CA SER A 471 18.74 -53.13 6.08
C SER A 471 17.95 -51.99 6.71
N GLN A 472 18.36 -51.48 7.90
CA GLN A 472 17.77 -50.27 8.48
C GLN A 472 18.03 -49.03 7.59
N ARG A 473 19.23 -48.91 7.03
CA ARG A 473 19.61 -47.81 6.12
C ARG A 473 18.76 -47.82 4.84
N VAL A 474 18.53 -49.01 4.27
CA VAL A 474 17.64 -49.22 3.11
C VAL A 474 16.17 -48.93 3.48
N ALA A 475 15.70 -49.37 4.64
CA ALA A 475 14.34 -49.10 5.11
C ALA A 475 14.07 -47.59 5.27
N ILE A 476 15.03 -46.82 5.78
CA ILE A 476 14.96 -45.35 5.84
C ILE A 476 14.80 -44.76 4.43
N SER A 477 15.52 -45.29 3.42
CA SER A 477 15.40 -44.88 2.02
C SER A 477 13.99 -45.12 1.45
N HIS A 478 13.46 -46.33 1.65
CA HIS A 478 12.13 -46.71 1.16
C HIS A 478 11.01 -45.94 1.86
N ASN A 479 11.04 -45.83 3.19
CA ASN A 479 9.98 -45.20 3.98
C ASN A 479 9.85 -43.71 3.68
N ASN A 480 10.97 -43.02 3.40
CA ASN A 480 10.96 -41.61 3.00
C ASN A 480 10.73 -41.41 1.49
N LYS A 481 10.53 -42.48 0.71
CA LYS A 481 10.25 -42.45 -0.74
C LYS A 481 11.34 -41.78 -1.59
N ALA A 482 12.60 -41.82 -1.16
CA ALA A 482 13.74 -41.06 -1.67
C ALA A 482 13.83 -40.91 -3.20
N ASP A 483 14.21 -39.74 -3.71
CA ASP A 483 14.56 -39.53 -5.12
C ASP A 483 15.98 -40.07 -5.43
N ALA A 484 16.91 -39.97 -4.47
CA ALA A 484 18.23 -40.58 -4.54
C ALA A 484 18.76 -40.96 -3.14
N PHE A 485 19.63 -41.95 -3.09
CA PHE A 485 20.34 -42.42 -1.90
C PHE A 485 21.86 -42.35 -2.12
N VAL A 486 22.57 -41.73 -1.17
CA VAL A 486 24.03 -41.55 -1.25
C VAL A 486 24.67 -42.01 0.05
N SER A 487 25.34 -43.16 0.01
CA SER A 487 26.16 -43.67 1.11
C SER A 487 27.60 -43.14 1.01
N LEU A 488 28.16 -42.72 2.15
CA LEU A 488 29.49 -42.10 2.24
C LEU A 488 30.43 -42.98 3.08
N HIS A 489 31.60 -43.27 2.51
CA HIS A 489 32.63 -44.16 3.08
C HIS A 489 34.06 -43.62 2.83
N TYR A 490 35.04 -44.19 3.54
CA TYR A 490 36.47 -43.90 3.38
C TYR A 490 37.32 -45.19 3.38
N ASN A 491 37.40 -45.77 2.19
CA ASN A 491 38.07 -47.00 1.78
C ASN A 491 39.37 -47.37 2.53
N ALA A 492 39.64 -48.66 2.62
CA ALA A 492 40.93 -49.19 3.07
C ALA A 492 41.32 -50.45 2.28
N SER A 493 42.61 -50.59 2.03
CA SER A 493 43.20 -51.76 1.36
C SER A 493 44.37 -52.31 2.18
N SER A 494 44.66 -53.60 1.99
CA SER A 494 45.92 -54.22 2.43
C SER A 494 47.15 -53.54 1.80
N SER A 495 47.00 -52.91 0.63
CA SER A 495 48.01 -52.01 0.09
C SER A 495 47.89 -50.60 0.68
N SER A 496 48.98 -50.14 1.30
CA SER A 496 49.14 -48.76 1.75
C SER A 496 49.38 -47.76 0.60
N SER A 497 49.67 -48.23 -0.62
CA SER A 497 49.81 -47.39 -1.82
C SER A 497 48.50 -47.18 -2.58
N ALA A 498 47.43 -47.92 -2.25
CA ALA A 498 46.10 -47.70 -2.78
C ALA A 498 45.59 -46.30 -2.39
N LYS A 499 45.12 -45.53 -3.40
CA LYS A 499 44.75 -44.13 -3.26
C LYS A 499 43.73 -43.71 -4.31
N GLY A 500 42.97 -42.65 -4.03
CA GLY A 500 42.00 -42.03 -4.93
C GLY A 500 40.53 -42.29 -4.57
N ILE A 501 39.62 -41.76 -5.38
CA ILE A 501 38.16 -41.78 -5.15
C ILE A 501 37.48 -42.71 -6.15
N GLU A 502 36.55 -43.54 -5.68
CA GLU A 502 35.67 -44.40 -6.50
C GLU A 502 34.21 -44.28 -6.07
N THR A 503 33.27 -44.47 -7.00
CA THR A 503 31.83 -44.46 -6.71
C THR A 503 31.18 -45.74 -7.25
N PHE A 504 30.48 -46.44 -6.38
CA PHE A 504 29.83 -47.73 -6.67
C PHE A 504 28.33 -47.59 -6.89
N TYR A 505 27.81 -48.39 -7.83
CA TYR A 505 26.38 -48.57 -8.14
C TYR A 505 26.07 -50.07 -8.30
N TRP A 506 24.81 -50.49 -8.25
CA TRP A 506 24.45 -51.91 -8.37
C TRP A 506 24.35 -52.39 -9.83
N ALA A 507 23.98 -51.49 -10.75
CA ALA A 507 23.90 -51.66 -12.21
C ALA A 507 22.64 -52.32 -12.75
N THR A 508 21.56 -52.37 -11.97
CA THR A 508 20.22 -52.73 -12.47
C THR A 508 19.54 -51.59 -13.25
N ASN A 509 19.99 -50.35 -13.10
CA ASN A 509 19.35 -49.19 -13.72
C ASN A 509 20.39 -48.19 -14.27
N VAL A 510 20.16 -47.70 -15.49
CA VAL A 510 20.99 -46.66 -16.13
C VAL A 510 21.09 -45.39 -15.28
N ASN A 511 20.03 -45.04 -14.55
CA ASN A 511 19.97 -43.86 -13.70
C ASN A 511 20.98 -43.90 -12.54
N GLU A 512 21.25 -45.07 -11.97
CA GLU A 512 22.27 -45.25 -10.92
C GLU A 512 23.67 -44.90 -11.46
N LYS A 513 23.97 -45.36 -12.69
CA LYS A 513 25.25 -45.12 -13.36
C LYS A 513 25.45 -43.64 -13.68
N THR A 514 24.41 -42.97 -14.19
CA THR A 514 24.43 -41.53 -14.48
C THR A 514 24.67 -40.71 -13.21
N LEU A 515 23.95 -41.02 -12.12
CA LEU A 515 24.15 -40.40 -10.80
C LEU A 515 25.59 -40.61 -10.30
N ALA A 516 26.10 -41.85 -10.37
CA ALA A 516 27.48 -42.16 -9.99
C ALA A 516 28.49 -41.36 -10.83
N GLN A 517 28.27 -41.20 -12.13
CA GLN A 517 29.17 -40.46 -13.02
C GLN A 517 29.23 -38.96 -12.72
N TYR A 518 28.09 -38.31 -12.48
CA TYR A 518 28.08 -36.89 -12.11
C TYR A 518 28.70 -36.63 -10.73
N VAL A 519 28.40 -37.47 -9.74
CA VAL A 519 29.01 -37.38 -8.39
C VAL A 519 30.51 -37.64 -8.44
N GLN A 520 30.97 -38.75 -9.06
CA GLN A 520 32.39 -39.06 -9.22
C GLN A 520 33.16 -37.91 -9.90
N GLY A 521 32.60 -37.34 -10.97
CA GLY A 521 33.22 -36.27 -11.75
C GLY A 521 33.41 -34.97 -10.96
N GLU A 522 32.37 -34.50 -10.26
CA GLU A 522 32.49 -33.28 -9.45
C GLU A 522 33.28 -33.52 -8.15
N VAL A 523 33.14 -34.67 -7.48
CA VAL A 523 33.95 -34.99 -6.27
C VAL A 523 35.44 -35.01 -6.59
N VAL A 524 35.89 -35.68 -7.66
CA VAL A 524 37.28 -35.65 -8.11
C VAL A 524 37.74 -34.21 -8.37
N LYS A 525 36.92 -33.43 -9.08
CA LYS A 525 37.21 -32.03 -9.46
C LYS A 525 37.32 -31.08 -8.25
N GLN A 526 36.47 -31.22 -7.23
CA GLN A 526 36.56 -30.38 -6.02
C GLN A 526 37.71 -30.80 -5.09
N THR A 527 38.01 -32.11 -5.01
CA THR A 527 38.98 -32.66 -4.03
C THR A 527 40.42 -32.76 -4.53
N GLY A 528 40.64 -32.90 -5.84
CA GLY A 528 41.95 -33.13 -6.43
C GLY A 528 42.61 -34.43 -5.94
N LEU A 529 41.85 -35.52 -5.82
CA LEU A 529 42.40 -36.88 -5.66
C LEU A 529 42.34 -37.66 -6.97
N SER A 530 43.11 -38.75 -7.05
CA SER A 530 43.14 -39.63 -8.22
C SER A 530 41.77 -40.21 -8.52
N ASN A 531 41.31 -40.08 -9.77
CA ASN A 531 40.04 -40.65 -10.23
C ASN A 531 40.19 -42.17 -10.44
N ARG A 532 39.44 -42.99 -9.69
CA ARG A 532 39.42 -44.45 -9.83
C ARG A 532 38.18 -44.96 -10.60
N GLY A 533 37.37 -44.03 -11.11
CA GLY A 533 36.18 -44.30 -11.93
C GLY A 533 34.91 -44.67 -11.14
N VAL A 534 33.84 -44.90 -11.89
CA VAL A 534 32.61 -45.52 -11.37
C VAL A 534 32.64 -47.03 -11.59
N LYS A 535 32.11 -47.80 -10.64
CA LYS A 535 32.22 -49.27 -10.62
C LYS A 535 30.91 -49.93 -10.21
N THR A 536 30.69 -51.16 -10.66
CA THR A 536 29.63 -52.01 -10.11
C THR A 536 30.08 -52.57 -8.75
N GLY A 537 29.17 -52.70 -7.78
CA GLY A 537 29.51 -53.13 -6.42
C GLY A 537 28.35 -53.82 -5.70
N ASN A 538 28.60 -54.99 -5.13
CA ASN A 538 27.59 -55.84 -4.48
C ASN A 538 27.28 -55.43 -3.02
N PHE A 539 27.11 -54.13 -2.77
CA PHE A 539 26.85 -53.59 -1.43
C PHE A 539 25.35 -53.56 -1.13
N HIS A 540 24.92 -54.09 0.03
CA HIS A 540 23.51 -54.21 0.41
C HIS A 540 22.74 -52.87 0.33
N VAL A 541 23.36 -51.77 0.75
CA VAL A 541 22.71 -50.45 0.82
C VAL A 541 22.39 -49.81 -0.54
N ILE A 542 23.02 -50.29 -1.62
CA ILE A 542 22.71 -49.90 -3.01
C ILE A 542 21.94 -50.99 -3.76
N ARG A 543 22.23 -52.27 -3.51
CA ARG A 543 21.56 -53.42 -4.13
C ARG A 543 20.09 -53.55 -3.76
N GLU A 544 19.77 -53.43 -2.47
CA GLU A 544 18.39 -53.61 -1.98
C GLU A 544 17.54 -52.33 -2.11
N ASN A 545 18.11 -51.25 -2.68
CA ASN A 545 17.47 -49.94 -2.74
C ASN A 545 16.70 -49.77 -4.05
N LYS A 546 15.40 -49.49 -3.95
CA LYS A 546 14.49 -49.37 -5.12
C LYS A 546 14.57 -48.01 -5.82
N LYS A 547 15.58 -47.21 -5.51
CA LYS A 547 15.79 -45.81 -5.93
C LYS A 547 17.25 -45.62 -6.34
N PRO A 548 17.58 -44.65 -7.22
CA PRO A 548 18.95 -44.37 -7.63
C PRO A 548 19.89 -44.26 -6.43
N ALA A 549 20.79 -45.24 -6.28
CA ALA A 549 21.58 -45.43 -5.08
C ALA A 549 23.06 -45.61 -5.41
N ILE A 550 23.91 -44.86 -4.71
CA ILE A 550 25.36 -44.90 -4.87
C ILE A 550 26.08 -45.01 -3.52
N LEU A 551 27.28 -45.58 -3.53
CA LEU A 551 28.22 -45.57 -2.41
C LEU A 551 29.51 -44.88 -2.87
N VAL A 552 29.91 -43.81 -2.17
CA VAL A 552 31.03 -42.94 -2.54
C VAL A 552 32.21 -43.17 -1.60
N GLU A 553 33.33 -43.62 -2.14
CA GLU A 553 34.58 -43.84 -1.42
C GLU A 553 35.48 -42.61 -1.52
N LEU A 554 35.54 -41.84 -0.45
CA LEU A 554 36.10 -40.48 -0.42
C LEU A 554 37.62 -40.42 -0.17
N GLY A 555 38.36 -41.47 -0.53
CA GLY A 555 39.82 -41.58 -0.37
C GLY A 555 40.24 -42.65 0.65
N PHE A 556 41.49 -43.10 0.55
CA PHE A 556 41.97 -44.29 1.27
C PHE A 556 42.57 -43.98 2.64
N LEU A 557 41.97 -44.50 3.71
CA LEU A 557 42.54 -44.46 5.06
C LEU A 557 43.75 -45.38 5.21
N SER A 558 43.93 -46.41 4.37
CA SER A 558 45.15 -47.22 4.37
C SER A 558 46.39 -46.45 3.89
N ASN A 559 46.21 -45.40 3.10
CA ASN A 559 47.29 -44.53 2.66
C ASN A 559 47.52 -43.38 3.65
N ALA A 560 48.73 -43.25 4.19
CA ALA A 560 49.03 -42.23 5.20
C ALA A 560 48.84 -40.78 4.69
N THR A 561 49.16 -40.52 3.41
CA THR A 561 49.02 -39.19 2.79
C THR A 561 47.56 -38.83 2.56
N GLU A 562 46.75 -39.75 2.04
CA GLU A 562 45.30 -39.52 1.93
C GLU A 562 44.64 -39.44 3.30
N ARG A 563 44.94 -40.33 4.27
CA ARG A 563 44.44 -40.26 5.66
C ARG A 563 44.65 -38.87 6.28
N LYS A 564 45.84 -38.27 6.11
CA LYS A 564 46.13 -36.91 6.59
C LYS A 564 45.31 -35.84 5.87
N LYS A 565 45.05 -35.99 4.56
CA LYS A 565 44.24 -35.06 3.77
C LYS A 565 42.74 -35.18 4.08
N VAL A 566 42.19 -36.40 4.12
CA VAL A 566 40.75 -36.64 4.29
C VAL A 566 40.23 -36.38 5.70
N SER A 567 41.12 -36.43 6.70
CA SER A 567 40.83 -36.00 8.07
C SER A 567 40.74 -34.48 8.26
N THR A 568 40.88 -33.67 7.20
CA THR A 568 40.71 -32.21 7.28
C THR A 568 39.28 -31.80 6.92
N GLU A 569 38.71 -30.87 7.69
CA GLU A 569 37.37 -30.34 7.43
C GLU A 569 37.25 -29.73 6.02
N THR A 570 38.29 -29.02 5.57
CA THR A 570 38.39 -28.46 4.21
C THR A 570 38.28 -29.52 3.11
N TYR A 571 38.76 -30.74 3.35
CA TYR A 571 38.61 -31.85 2.41
C TYR A 571 37.19 -32.42 2.40
N GLN A 572 36.63 -32.63 3.59
CA GLN A 572 35.26 -33.11 3.78
C GLN A 572 34.27 -32.15 3.10
N TYR A 573 34.46 -30.84 3.27
CA TYR A 573 33.60 -29.82 2.68
C TYR A 573 33.72 -29.78 1.16
N LYS A 574 34.93 -29.96 0.60
CA LYS A 574 35.14 -30.12 -0.85
C LYS A 574 34.46 -31.37 -1.40
N SER A 575 34.49 -32.48 -0.66
CA SER A 575 33.75 -33.70 -1.01
C SER A 575 32.24 -33.48 -1.00
N ALA A 576 31.72 -32.82 0.03
CA ALA A 576 30.31 -32.46 0.14
C ALA A 576 29.84 -31.54 -1.01
N ILE A 577 30.64 -30.53 -1.39
CA ILE A 577 30.37 -29.67 -2.57
C ILE A 577 30.35 -30.51 -3.86
N GLY A 578 31.26 -31.47 -4.00
CA GLY A 578 31.31 -32.36 -5.16
C GLY A 578 30.05 -33.22 -5.29
N ILE A 579 29.61 -33.83 -4.19
CA ILE A 579 28.39 -34.64 -4.15
C ILE A 579 27.14 -33.78 -4.42
N TYR A 580 27.04 -32.60 -3.81
CA TYR A 580 25.97 -31.63 -4.07
C TYR A 580 25.88 -31.28 -5.57
N LYS A 581 26.98 -30.86 -6.21
CA LYS A 581 27.00 -30.52 -7.64
C LYS A 581 26.74 -31.72 -8.55
N GLY A 582 27.10 -32.93 -8.11
CA GLY A 582 26.78 -34.17 -8.82
C GLY A 582 25.30 -34.51 -8.78
N LEU A 583 24.65 -34.30 -7.63
CA LEU A 583 23.20 -34.47 -7.45
C LEU A 583 22.42 -33.38 -8.19
N GLU A 584 22.86 -32.12 -8.14
CA GLU A 584 22.28 -30.98 -8.85
C GLU A 584 22.19 -31.29 -10.36
N LYS A 585 23.32 -31.65 -10.99
CA LYS A 585 23.41 -32.08 -12.40
C LYS A 585 22.59 -33.32 -12.76
N TYR A 586 22.19 -34.14 -11.80
CA TYR A 586 21.40 -35.35 -12.03
C TYR A 586 19.88 -35.07 -12.04
N PHE A 587 19.42 -33.93 -11.50
CA PHE A 587 18.00 -33.59 -11.38
C PHE A 587 17.53 -32.37 -12.21
N ASP A 588 18.44 -31.73 -12.96
CA ASP A 588 18.24 -30.46 -13.70
C ASP A 588 17.82 -30.61 -15.18
#